data_AF-A0KTQ0-F1
#
_entry.id   AF-A0KTQ0-F1
#
_cell.length_a   1.000
_cell.length_b   1.000
_cell.length_c   1.000
_cell.angle_alpha   90.00
_cell.angle_beta   90.00
_cell.angle_gamma   90.00
#
_symmetry.space_group_name_H-M   'P 1'
#
loop_
_entity.id
_entity.type
_entity.pdbx_description
1 polymer ?
#
loop_
_entity_poly.entity_id
_entity_poly.type
_entity_poly.pdbx_seq_one_letter_code
_entity_poly.pdbx_strand_id
1 'polypeptide(L)'
;MSNTHAQGTVAQTIDQKLTESFSPTHLEVLNESHRHHVPPNSETHFKVVVVSDEFDGLRLLARHRLVNNCLANELANGVHALSIHTFTQSEWAKDVEVPKTPNCRG
;
A
#
# COMPACT_ATOMS: atom_id res chain seq x y z
N MET A 1 4.91 -1.76 -24.76
CA MET A 1 4.08 -0.83 -23.96
C MET A 1 4.04 -1.35 -22.54
N SER A 2 4.80 -0.77 -21.62
CA SER A 2 4.56 -0.76 -20.16
C SER A 2 5.36 0.39 -19.56
N ASN A 3 4.71 1.15 -18.70
CA ASN A 3 4.99 2.53 -18.32
C ASN A 3 6.33 2.77 -17.63
N THR A 4 6.90 3.93 -17.96
CA THR A 4 7.68 4.87 -17.14
C THR A 4 7.81 4.51 -15.65
N HIS A 5 8.84 3.74 -15.30
CA HIS A 5 9.31 3.60 -13.92
C HIS A 5 10.38 4.68 -13.66
N ALA A 6 9.95 5.83 -13.12
CA ALA A 6 10.87 6.84 -12.59
C ALA A 6 11.55 6.29 -11.33
N GLN A 7 12.78 5.80 -11.50
CA GLN A 7 13.66 5.25 -10.47
C GLN A 7 13.94 6.28 -9.36
N GLY A 8 13.44 6.07 -8.13
CA GLY A 8 13.98 6.72 -6.93
C GLY A 8 13.03 7.21 -5.81
N THR A 9 11.74 6.87 -5.80
CA THR A 9 10.79 7.35 -4.75
C THR A 9 10.42 6.26 -3.74
N VAL A 10 9.98 6.65 -2.53
CA VAL A 10 9.56 5.70 -1.48
C VAL A 10 8.42 4.80 -1.96
N ALA A 11 7.50 5.34 -2.77
CA ALA A 11 6.42 4.57 -3.39
C ALA A 11 6.93 3.36 -4.18
N GLN A 12 8.02 3.52 -4.92
CA GLN A 12 8.59 2.48 -5.76
C GLN A 12 9.30 1.39 -4.93
N THR A 13 9.96 1.79 -3.85
CA THR A 13 10.53 0.83 -2.89
C THR A 13 9.43 -0.01 -2.24
N ILE A 14 8.32 0.62 -1.85
CA ILE A 14 7.15 -0.08 -1.31
C ILE A 14 6.60 -1.07 -2.35
N ASP A 15 6.39 -0.61 -3.59
CA ASP A 15 5.86 -1.44 -4.68
C ASP A 15 6.73 -2.69 -4.93
N GLN A 16 8.05 -2.50 -5.05
CA GLN A 16 8.98 -3.59 -5.27
C GLN A 16 8.99 -4.58 -4.11
N LYS A 17 9.10 -4.11 -2.86
CA LYS A 17 9.17 -4.99 -1.68
C LYS A 17 7.92 -5.82 -1.51
N LEU A 18 6.75 -5.23 -1.72
CA LEU A 18 5.47 -5.94 -1.61
C LEU A 18 5.31 -6.95 -2.75
N THR A 19 5.75 -6.58 -3.95
CA THR A 19 5.76 -7.50 -5.10
C THR A 19 6.64 -8.72 -4.82
N GLU A 20 7.86 -8.50 -4.34
CA GLU A 20 8.82 -9.56 -4.03
C GLU A 20 8.40 -10.43 -2.84
N SER A 21 7.78 -9.82 -1.82
CA SER A 21 7.43 -10.52 -0.58
C SER A 21 6.14 -11.32 -0.67
N PHE A 22 5.13 -10.81 -1.39
CA PHE A 22 3.77 -11.37 -1.36
C PHE A 22 3.28 -11.90 -2.71
N SER A 23 4.07 -11.73 -3.79
CA SER A 23 3.70 -12.08 -5.17
C SER A 23 2.23 -11.76 -5.50
N PRO A 24 1.78 -10.51 -5.27
CA PRO A 24 0.37 -10.16 -5.37
C PRO A 24 -0.11 -10.22 -6.83
N THR A 25 -1.36 -10.62 -7.01
CA THR A 25 -2.04 -10.55 -8.30
C THR A 25 -2.47 -9.13 -8.67
N HIS A 26 -2.66 -8.29 -7.65
CA HIS A 26 -2.94 -6.88 -7.81
C HIS A 26 -2.26 -6.09 -6.69
N LEU A 27 -1.53 -5.05 -7.07
CA LEU A 27 -0.83 -4.14 -6.17
C LEU A 27 -1.10 -2.71 -6.61
N GLU A 28 -1.51 -1.86 -5.68
CA GLU A 28 -1.71 -0.44 -5.90
C GLU A 28 -1.06 0.34 -4.77
N VAL A 29 -0.13 1.24 -5.11
CA VAL A 29 0.55 2.13 -4.15
C VAL A 29 0.24 3.58 -4.52
N LEU A 30 -0.46 4.27 -3.63
CA LEU A 30 -0.93 5.64 -3.80
C LEU A 30 -0.30 6.54 -2.73
N ASN A 31 0.34 7.63 -3.14
CA ASN A 31 0.84 8.65 -2.21
C ASN A 31 -0.28 9.65 -1.91
N GLU A 32 -0.80 9.66 -0.67
CA GLU A 32 -1.89 10.53 -0.22
C GLU A 32 -1.41 11.73 0.60
N SER A 33 -0.10 11.95 0.67
CA SER A 33 0.49 13.01 1.49
C SER A 33 0.03 14.41 1.09
N HIS A 34 -0.31 14.63 -0.18
CA HIS A 34 -0.83 15.90 -0.69
C HIS A 34 -2.20 16.30 -0.10
N ARG A 35 -2.87 15.40 0.64
CA ARG A 35 -4.18 15.63 1.26
C ARG A 35 -4.10 16.12 2.70
N HIS A 36 -2.89 16.27 3.24
CA HIS A 36 -2.62 16.82 4.56
C HIS A 36 -1.85 18.13 4.44
N HIS A 37 -1.91 19.00 5.45
CA HIS A 37 -1.22 20.30 5.52
C HIS A 37 0.30 20.12 5.68
N VAL A 38 0.91 19.30 4.82
CA VAL A 38 2.32 18.97 4.78
C VAL A 38 2.96 19.63 3.56
N PRO A 39 4.26 19.97 3.61
CA PRO A 39 4.96 20.57 2.47
C PRO A 39 4.76 19.75 1.18
N PRO A 40 4.63 20.41 0.00
CA PRO A 40 4.65 19.70 -1.27
C PRO A 40 5.93 18.84 -1.36
N ASN A 41 5.80 17.58 -1.80
CA ASN A 41 6.79 16.49 -1.75
C ASN A 41 6.98 15.76 -0.40
N SER A 42 6.13 15.97 0.59
CA SER A 42 6.15 15.09 1.76
C SER A 42 5.69 13.68 1.34
N GLU A 43 6.49 12.65 1.59
CA GLU A 43 6.14 11.24 1.36
C GLU A 43 5.81 10.57 2.70
N THR A 44 4.75 11.07 3.36
CA THR A 44 4.44 10.71 4.75
C THR A 44 3.22 9.80 4.89
N HIS A 45 2.25 9.92 3.98
CA HIS A 45 1.02 9.15 3.98
C HIS A 45 0.90 8.37 2.67
N PHE A 46 0.83 7.04 2.80
CA PHE A 46 0.67 6.14 1.68
C PHE A 46 -0.55 5.26 1.88
N LYS A 47 -1.24 4.95 0.78
CA LYS A 47 -2.27 3.92 0.72
C LYS A 47 -1.77 2.79 -0.16
N VAL A 48 -1.91 1.57 0.34
CA VAL A 48 -1.47 0.36 -0.34
C VAL A 48 -2.62 -0.62 -0.39
N VAL A 49 -2.95 -1.09 -1.59
CA VAL A 49 -3.88 -2.19 -1.82
C VAL A 49 -3.08 -3.39 -2.30
N VAL A 50 -3.14 -4.50 -1.57
CA VAL A 50 -2.42 -5.73 -1.92
C VAL A 50 -3.42 -6.87 -2.01
N VAL A 51 -3.43 -7.56 -3.15
CA VAL A 51 -4.24 -8.75 -3.38
C VAL A 51 -3.34 -9.97 -3.53
N SER A 52 -3.34 -10.85 -2.53
CA SER A 52 -2.53 -12.07 -2.55
C SER A 52 -3.23 -13.20 -1.79
N ASP A 53 -3.02 -14.43 -2.25
CA ASP A 53 -3.52 -15.63 -1.57
C ASP A 53 -2.73 -15.95 -0.30
N GLU A 54 -1.57 -15.33 -0.08
CA GLU A 54 -0.85 -15.42 1.19
C GLU A 54 -1.67 -14.88 2.37
N PHE A 55 -2.67 -14.05 2.09
CA PHE A 55 -3.57 -13.51 3.09
C PHE A 55 -4.75 -14.45 3.42
N ASP A 56 -4.89 -15.56 2.69
CA ASP A 56 -5.95 -16.52 2.93
C ASP A 56 -5.78 -17.22 4.29
N GLY A 57 -6.88 -17.39 5.01
CA GLY A 57 -6.88 -17.88 6.39
C GLY A 57 -6.28 -16.93 7.45
N LEU A 58 -5.64 -15.83 7.06
CA LEU A 58 -5.09 -14.84 8.00
C LEU A 58 -6.12 -13.78 8.39
N ARG A 59 -6.14 -13.42 9.68
CA ARG A 59 -6.93 -12.29 10.18
C ARG A 59 -6.35 -10.95 9.68
N LEU A 60 -7.20 -9.94 9.52
CA LEU A 60 -6.81 -8.60 9.06
C LEU A 60 -5.58 -8.04 9.79
N LEU A 61 -5.53 -8.14 11.13
CA LEU A 61 -4.39 -7.67 11.92
C LEU A 61 -3.08 -8.41 11.58
N ALA A 62 -3.14 -9.72 11.29
CA ALA A 62 -1.98 -10.49 10.89
C ALA A 62 -1.49 -10.07 9.50
N ARG A 63 -2.42 -9.85 8.55
CA ARG A 63 -2.12 -9.31 7.22
C ARG A 63 -1.43 -7.94 7.33
N HIS A 64 -1.96 -7.03 8.14
CA HIS A 64 -1.36 -5.71 8.37
C HIS A 64 0.04 -5.81 9.00
N ARG A 65 0.25 -6.73 9.95
CA ARG A 65 1.57 -6.96 10.54
C ARG A 65 2.58 -7.44 9.51
N LEU A 66 2.19 -8.33 8.59
CA LEU A 66 3.08 -8.79 7.51
C LEU A 66 3.52 -7.64 6.62
N VAL A 67 2.58 -6.82 6.15
CA VAL A 67 2.87 -5.65 5.32
C VAL A 67 3.73 -4.63 6.07
N ASN A 68 3.37 -4.30 7.32
CA ASN A 68 4.17 -3.40 8.16
C ASN A 68 5.58 -3.91 8.40
N ASN A 69 5.76 -5.22 8.61
CA ASN A 69 7.08 -5.82 8.80
C ASN A 69 7.93 -5.75 7.52
N CYS A 70 7.32 -5.99 6.36
CA CYS A 70 7.97 -5.85 5.06
C CYS A 70 8.47 -4.41 4.84
N LEU A 71 7.66 -3.43 5.26
CA LEU A 71 7.92 -2.00 5.09
C LEU A 71 8.50 -1.32 6.35
N ALA A 72 8.93 -2.08 7.35
CA ALA A 72 9.34 -1.54 8.64
C ALA A 72 10.50 -0.54 8.53
N ASN A 73 11.41 -0.78 7.59
CA ASN A 73 12.53 0.11 7.31
C ASN A 73 12.04 1.46 6.73
N GLU A 74 10.99 1.46 5.92
CA GLU A 74 10.48 2.69 5.28
C GLU A 74 9.62 3.50 6.26
N LEU A 75 8.87 2.80 7.11
CA LEU A 75 8.20 3.38 8.27
C LEU A 75 9.20 4.04 9.24
N ALA A 76 10.39 3.47 9.40
CA ALA A 76 11.44 4.06 10.23
C ALA A 76 12.12 5.28 9.57
N ASN A 77 12.20 5.32 8.24
CA ASN A 77 12.99 6.31 7.50
C ASN A 77 12.19 7.52 6.98
N GLY A 78 10.87 7.57 7.15
CA GLY A 78 10.10 8.77 6.78
C GLY A 78 8.61 8.60 6.55
N VAL A 79 8.11 7.36 6.39
CA VAL A 79 6.67 7.12 6.25
C VAL A 79 5.99 7.21 7.62
N HIS A 80 5.08 8.18 7.77
CA HIS A 80 4.39 8.46 9.03
C HIS A 80 3.14 7.59 9.22
N ALA A 81 2.40 7.34 8.14
CA ALA A 81 1.20 6.51 8.16
C ALA A 81 1.02 5.74 6.84
N LEU A 82 0.54 4.51 6.97
CA LEU A 82 0.26 3.61 5.86
C LEU A 82 -1.16 3.04 5.98
N SER A 83 -2.03 3.37 5.04
CA SER A 83 -3.36 2.77 4.89
C SER A 83 -3.23 1.45 4.13
N ILE A 84 -3.21 0.34 4.86
CA ILE A 84 -3.07 -1.01 4.29
C ILE A 84 -4.46 -1.58 4.02
N HIS A 85 -4.68 -2.02 2.78
CA HIS A 85 -5.83 -2.80 2.37
C HIS A 85 -5.36 -4.13 1.78
N THR A 86 -5.57 -5.22 2.51
CA THR A 86 -5.17 -6.56 2.08
C THR A 86 -6.39 -7.42 1.75
N PHE A 87 -6.43 -7.96 0.54
CA PHE A 87 -7.50 -8.86 0.07
C PHE A 87 -6.91 -10.17 -0.44
N THR A 88 -7.67 -11.26 -0.36
CA THR A 88 -7.34 -12.50 -1.08
C THR A 88 -7.81 -12.42 -2.53
N GLN A 89 -7.31 -13.27 -3.43
CA GLN A 89 -7.84 -13.30 -4.81
C GLN A 89 -9.34 -13.61 -4.81
N SER A 90 -9.78 -14.49 -3.91
CA SER A 90 -11.19 -14.85 -3.74
C SER A 90 -12.05 -13.69 -3.24
N GLU A 91 -11.50 -12.81 -2.40
CA GLU A 91 -12.17 -11.57 -1.98
C GLU A 91 -12.22 -10.60 -3.17
N TRP A 92 -11.09 -10.35 -3.84
CA TRP A 92 -11.02 -9.43 -4.98
C TRP A 92 -11.94 -9.82 -6.14
N ALA A 93 -12.03 -11.12 -6.45
CA ALA A 93 -12.91 -11.64 -7.50
C ALA A 93 -14.41 -11.43 -7.22
N LYS A 94 -14.79 -11.14 -5.98
CA LYS A 94 -16.19 -10.84 -5.59
C LYS A 94 -16.56 -9.36 -5.78
N ASP A 95 -15.76 -8.62 -6.55
CA ASP A 95 -15.93 -7.19 -6.85
C ASP A 95 -15.94 -6.35 -5.56
N VAL A 96 -14.89 -6.55 -4.75
CA VAL A 96 -14.73 -5.80 -3.51
C VAL A 96 -14.46 -4.34 -3.83
N GLU A 97 -15.40 -3.48 -3.45
CA GLU A 97 -15.23 -2.05 -3.55
C GLU A 97 -14.17 -1.60 -2.54
N VAL A 98 -12.94 -1.36 -3.01
CA VAL A 98 -11.90 -0.74 -2.19
C VAL A 98 -12.41 0.63 -1.78
N PRO A 99 -12.59 0.92 -0.48
CA PRO A 99 -13.07 2.21 -0.04
C PRO A 99 -12.13 3.29 -0.62
N LYS A 100 -12.66 4.12 -1.51
CA LYS A 100 -11.96 5.32 -1.94
C LYS A 100 -11.82 6.19 -0.69
N THR A 101 -10.60 6.62 -0.44
CA THR A 101 -10.24 7.40 0.74
C THR A 101 -11.19 8.61 0.77
N PRO A 102 -12.03 8.75 1.82
CA PRO A 102 -13.06 9.78 1.81
C PRO A 102 -12.38 11.14 1.68
N ASN A 103 -12.95 12.01 0.85
CA ASN A 103 -12.45 13.37 0.73
C ASN A 103 -12.53 14.05 2.10
N CYS A 104 -11.41 14.12 2.82
CA CYS A 104 -11.31 14.88 4.05
C CYS A 104 -11.66 16.34 3.74
N ARG A 105 -12.82 16.78 4.23
CA ARG A 105 -13.17 18.19 4.39
C ARG A 105 -12.52 18.63 5.70
N GLY A 106 -11.38 19.30 5.61
CA GLY A 106 -10.71 19.93 6.75
C GLY A 106 -10.18 21.29 6.30
#